data_AF-A0A0J8AX23-F1
#
_entry.id   AF-A0A0J8AX23-F1
#
_cell.length_a   1.000
_cell.length_b   1.000
_cell.length_c   1.000
_cell.angle_alpha   90.00
_cell.angle_beta   90.00
_cell.angle_gamma   90.00
#
_symmetry.space_group_name_H-M   'P 1'
#
loop_
_entity.id
_entity.type
_entity.pdbx_description
1 polymer ?
#
loop_
_entity_poly.entity_id
_entity_poly.type
_entity_poly.pdbx_seq_one_letter_code
_entity_poly.pdbx_strand_id
1 'polypeptide(L)'
;MGVFSRHARVLEDDDSAMSVKTALAIINRVWGEIENEGDAALDAETQVALAWFASYGFDAKSSGELITLANAKNIPTASLFKSDVFEDLSGRAGLKPRDRLSPDWTPDSDSSLTVWECVQHTARALGAEDGGDAAAARLIAQMGPKAADARSLAYRLFQIATDKGWAAEALVYNELAAEWPRLEALAEGIGSTTSQSPAKPQLDLL
;
A
#
# COMPACT_ATOMS: atom_id res chain seq x y z
N MET A 1 35.84 7.64 -10.84
CA MET A 1 36.39 6.96 -12.04
C MET A 1 35.64 5.65 -12.23
N GLY A 2 34.92 5.56 -13.36
CA GLY A 2 34.53 4.29 -14.01
C GLY A 2 33.26 3.59 -13.55
N VAL A 3 32.13 3.85 -14.23
CA VAL A 3 31.39 2.81 -15.00
C VAL A 3 30.73 3.52 -16.19
N PHE A 4 31.27 3.34 -17.39
CA PHE A 4 30.65 3.80 -18.63
C PHE A 4 29.48 2.87 -18.98
N SER A 5 28.27 3.43 -18.98
CA SER A 5 27.10 2.82 -19.60
C SER A 5 27.24 2.89 -21.12
N ARG A 6 27.04 1.73 -21.75
CA ARG A 6 27.34 1.30 -23.12
C ARG A 6 26.44 1.84 -24.23
N HIS A 7 25.89 3.06 -24.11
CA HIS A 7 25.20 3.73 -25.22
C HIS A 7 25.59 5.20 -25.28
N ALA A 8 26.27 5.60 -26.35
CA ALA A 8 26.88 6.93 -26.49
C ALA A 8 25.87 8.08 -26.74
N ARG A 9 24.60 7.74 -27.00
CA ARG A 9 23.47 8.66 -27.11
C ARG A 9 22.17 7.86 -27.17
N VAL A 10 21.15 8.32 -26.46
CA VAL A 10 19.75 7.91 -26.69
C VAL A 10 19.18 8.95 -27.64
N LEU A 11 18.65 8.50 -28.78
CA LEU A 11 18.10 9.37 -29.82
C LEU A 11 16.58 9.38 -29.71
N GLU A 12 15.95 10.53 -29.98
CA GLU A 12 14.50 10.64 -30.14
C GLU A 12 14.08 10.08 -31.52
N ASP A 13 12.78 9.92 -31.78
CA ASP A 13 12.26 9.38 -33.06
C ASP A 13 12.65 10.24 -34.28
N ASP A 14 13.13 11.47 -34.05
CA ASP A 14 13.63 12.41 -35.06
C ASP A 14 15.17 12.41 -35.20
N ASP A 15 15.86 11.41 -34.63
CA ASP A 15 17.32 11.22 -34.67
C ASP A 15 18.12 12.30 -33.93
N SER A 16 17.45 13.14 -33.12
CA SER A 16 18.09 14.15 -32.26
C SER A 16 18.48 13.57 -30.90
N ALA A 17 19.45 14.22 -30.22
CA ALA A 17 19.92 13.76 -28.92
C ALA A 17 18.88 14.00 -27.82
N MET A 18 18.35 12.92 -27.23
CA MET A 18 17.32 13.00 -26.20
C MET A 18 17.85 13.73 -24.96
N SER A 19 17.13 14.78 -24.56
CA SER A 19 17.48 15.51 -23.34
C SER A 19 17.04 14.71 -22.09
N VAL A 20 17.75 14.89 -20.96
CA VAL A 20 17.38 14.29 -19.67
C VAL A 20 15.94 14.67 -19.27
N LYS A 21 15.50 15.88 -19.64
CA LYS A 21 14.14 16.37 -19.42
C LYS A 21 13.12 15.60 -20.26
N THR A 22 13.42 15.31 -21.51
CA THR A 22 12.56 14.50 -22.39
C THR A 22 12.49 13.06 -21.88
N ALA A 23 13.63 12.48 -21.50
CA ALA A 23 13.67 11.13 -20.92
C ALA A 23 12.82 11.03 -19.65
N LEU A 24 12.91 12.00 -18.74
CA LEU A 24 12.06 12.07 -17.54
C LEU A 24 10.57 12.26 -17.88
N ALA A 25 10.23 13.02 -18.93
CA ALA A 25 8.85 13.20 -19.36
C ALA A 25 8.25 11.90 -19.95
N ILE A 26 9.02 11.15 -20.74
CA ILE A 26 8.62 9.84 -21.27
C ILE A 26 8.48 8.82 -20.15
N ILE A 27 9.44 8.80 -19.21
CA ILE A 27 9.36 7.98 -18.00
C ILE A 27 8.07 8.33 -17.25
N ASN A 28 7.83 9.59 -16.90
CA ASN A 28 6.63 10.00 -16.17
C ASN A 28 5.32 9.69 -16.94
N ARG A 29 5.33 9.74 -18.27
CA ARG A 29 4.18 9.36 -19.10
C ARG A 29 3.90 7.86 -19.04
N VAL A 30 4.92 7.03 -19.25
CA VAL A 30 4.80 5.56 -19.16
C VAL A 30 4.39 5.14 -17.75
N TRP A 31 4.88 5.85 -16.73
CA TRP A 31 4.48 5.64 -15.34
C TRP A 31 3.02 6.00 -15.10
N GLY A 32 2.51 7.13 -15.63
CA GLY A 32 1.08 7.48 -15.51
C GLY A 32 0.12 6.52 -16.25
N GLU A 33 0.58 5.88 -17.33
CA GLU A 33 -0.17 4.83 -18.03
C GLU A 33 -0.19 3.51 -17.22
N ILE A 34 0.94 3.11 -16.63
CA ILE A 34 1.05 1.93 -15.74
C ILE A 34 0.27 2.12 -14.43
N GLU A 35 0.29 3.32 -13.86
CA GLU A 35 -0.43 3.67 -12.63
C GLU A 35 -1.94 3.49 -12.78
N ASN A 36 -2.52 3.85 -13.92
CA ASN A 36 -3.96 3.64 -14.16
C ASN A 36 -4.34 2.15 -14.26
N GLU A 37 -3.47 1.31 -14.80
CA GLU A 37 -3.70 -0.14 -14.91
C GLU A 37 -3.48 -0.85 -13.56
N GLY A 38 -2.43 -0.48 -12.82
CA GLY A 38 -2.16 -0.98 -11.48
C GLY A 38 -3.22 -0.57 -10.45
N ASP A 39 -3.67 0.69 -10.49
CA ASP A 39 -4.73 1.18 -9.61
C ASP A 39 -6.06 0.45 -9.92
N ALA A 40 -6.32 0.10 -11.19
CA ALA A 40 -7.53 -0.62 -11.58
C ALA A 40 -7.58 -2.09 -11.11
N ALA A 41 -6.42 -2.70 -10.81
CA ALA A 41 -6.32 -4.06 -10.29
C ALA A 41 -6.61 -4.16 -8.77
N LEU A 42 -6.58 -3.04 -8.05
CA LEU A 42 -6.89 -2.99 -6.62
C LEU A 42 -8.38 -3.22 -6.35
N ASP A 43 -8.71 -3.65 -5.13
CA ASP A 43 -10.12 -3.69 -4.70
C ASP A 43 -10.77 -2.31 -4.75
N ALA A 44 -12.09 -2.27 -5.00
CA ALA A 44 -12.81 -1.04 -5.30
C ALA A 44 -12.78 -0.04 -4.12
N GLU A 45 -12.82 -0.54 -2.89
CA GLU A 45 -12.63 0.24 -1.67
C GLU A 45 -11.28 0.97 -1.68
N THR A 46 -10.19 0.25 -1.97
CA THR A 46 -8.84 0.81 -2.10
C THR A 46 -8.76 1.82 -3.24
N GLN A 47 -9.43 1.58 -4.37
CA GLN A 47 -9.46 2.55 -5.48
C GLN A 47 -10.11 3.87 -5.07
N VAL A 48 -11.21 3.82 -4.30
CA VAL A 48 -11.87 5.03 -3.78
C VAL A 48 -10.96 5.71 -2.76
N ALA A 49 -10.34 4.95 -1.87
CA ALA A 49 -9.42 5.48 -0.86
C ALA A 49 -8.21 6.18 -1.48
N LEU A 50 -7.63 5.59 -2.53
CA LEU A 50 -6.52 6.16 -3.28
C LEU A 50 -6.92 7.45 -3.99
N ALA A 51 -8.08 7.48 -4.65
CA ALA A 51 -8.60 8.68 -5.30
C ALA A 51 -8.88 9.82 -4.29
N TRP A 52 -9.42 9.47 -3.12
CA TRP A 52 -9.62 10.41 -2.02
C TRP A 52 -8.28 10.95 -1.52
N PHE A 53 -7.33 10.05 -1.20
CA PHE A 53 -6.01 10.42 -0.71
C PHE A 53 -5.28 11.33 -1.71
N ALA A 54 -5.30 11.02 -3.00
CA ALA A 54 -4.69 11.87 -4.03
C ALA A 54 -5.30 13.27 -4.11
N SER A 55 -6.58 13.43 -3.75
CA SER A 55 -7.27 14.71 -3.80
C SER A 55 -7.12 15.50 -2.51
N TYR A 56 -7.24 14.83 -1.37
CA TYR A 56 -7.51 15.45 -0.07
C TYR A 56 -6.59 14.96 1.05
N GLY A 57 -5.74 13.96 0.82
CA GLY A 57 -4.99 13.30 1.87
C GLY A 57 -5.95 12.70 2.91
N PHE A 58 -5.63 12.89 4.19
CA PHE A 58 -6.50 12.49 5.31
C PHE A 58 -7.52 13.58 5.73
N ASP A 59 -7.61 14.71 5.01
CA ASP A 59 -8.56 15.76 5.36
C ASP A 59 -10.01 15.30 5.15
N ALA A 60 -10.85 15.48 6.17
CA ALA A 60 -12.28 15.26 6.05
C ALA A 60 -12.95 16.30 5.13
N LYS A 61 -13.77 15.83 4.18
CA LYS A 61 -14.56 16.66 3.26
C LYS A 61 -16.05 16.32 3.37
N SER A 62 -16.89 16.98 2.57
CA SER A 62 -18.32 16.68 2.54
C SER A 62 -18.55 15.22 2.12
N SER A 63 -19.56 14.56 2.69
CA SER A 63 -19.89 13.19 2.28
C SER A 63 -20.29 13.09 0.79
N GLY A 64 -20.69 14.21 0.17
CA GLY A 64 -20.95 14.29 -1.27
C GLY A 64 -19.71 14.02 -2.13
N GLU A 65 -18.51 14.40 -1.67
CA GLU A 65 -17.26 14.07 -2.36
C GLU A 65 -17.03 12.55 -2.37
N LEU A 66 -17.31 11.89 -1.24
CA LEU A 66 -17.14 10.44 -1.11
C LEU A 66 -18.15 9.70 -2.01
N ILE A 67 -19.39 10.17 -2.04
CA ILE A 67 -20.44 9.63 -2.91
C ILE A 67 -20.04 9.74 -4.39
N THR A 68 -19.46 10.87 -4.81
CA THR A 68 -18.98 11.05 -6.18
C THR A 68 -17.90 10.03 -6.54
N LEU A 69 -16.89 9.84 -5.68
CA LEU A 69 -15.82 8.87 -5.91
C LEU A 69 -16.34 7.42 -5.88
N ALA A 70 -17.21 7.09 -4.93
CA ALA A 70 -17.79 5.75 -4.80
C ALA A 70 -18.64 5.39 -6.04
N ASN A 71 -19.44 6.33 -6.54
CA ASN A 71 -20.21 6.15 -7.78
C ASN A 71 -19.31 5.96 -9.01
N ALA A 72 -18.20 6.71 -9.10
CA ALA A 72 -17.24 6.56 -10.19
C ALA A 72 -16.57 5.18 -10.20
N LYS A 73 -16.48 4.52 -9.03
CA LYS A 73 -15.94 3.16 -8.86
C LYS A 73 -17.02 2.08 -8.71
N ASN A 74 -18.29 2.44 -8.93
CA ASN A 74 -19.44 1.54 -8.86
C ASN A 74 -19.52 0.72 -7.55
N ILE A 75 -19.24 1.36 -6.42
CA ILE A 75 -19.29 0.75 -5.09
C ILE A 75 -20.24 1.53 -4.16
N PRO A 76 -21.06 0.85 -3.33
CA PRO A 76 -21.86 1.53 -2.31
C PRO A 76 -20.95 2.18 -1.25
N THR A 77 -21.25 3.41 -0.85
CA THR A 77 -20.54 4.08 0.26
C THR A 77 -20.62 3.30 1.58
N ALA A 78 -21.70 2.56 1.80
CA ALA A 78 -21.85 1.67 2.95
C ALA A 78 -20.72 0.63 3.06
N SER A 79 -20.19 0.13 1.92
CA SER A 79 -19.07 -0.80 1.92
C SER A 79 -17.77 -0.15 2.38
N LEU A 80 -17.57 1.14 2.09
CA LEU A 80 -16.39 1.91 2.51
C LEU A 80 -16.35 2.15 4.03
N PHE A 81 -17.52 2.33 4.64
CA PHE A 81 -17.62 2.44 6.10
C PHE A 81 -17.55 1.07 6.77
N LYS A 82 -18.12 0.04 6.13
CA LYS A 82 -18.09 -1.34 6.66
C LYS A 82 -16.67 -1.92 6.68
N SER A 83 -15.87 -1.60 5.67
CA SER A 83 -14.44 -1.96 5.57
C SER A 83 -13.54 -1.06 6.42
N ASP A 84 -14.09 -0.16 7.25
CA ASP A 84 -13.33 0.69 8.16
C ASP A 84 -12.28 1.62 7.48
N VAL A 85 -12.30 1.69 6.14
CA VAL A 85 -11.44 2.55 5.30
C VAL A 85 -11.81 4.02 5.49
N PHE A 86 -13.10 4.31 5.62
CA PHE A 86 -13.63 5.65 5.83
C PHE A 86 -14.38 5.76 7.17
N GLU A 87 -14.38 6.96 7.74
CA GLU A 87 -15.20 7.34 8.89
C GLU A 87 -16.30 8.33 8.50
N ASP A 88 -17.52 8.11 9.02
CA ASP A 88 -18.62 9.07 8.94
C ASP A 88 -18.50 10.09 10.08
N LEU A 89 -18.38 11.36 9.71
CA LEU A 89 -18.17 12.49 10.59
C LEU A 89 -19.39 13.43 10.59
N SER A 90 -20.60 12.85 10.54
CA SER A 90 -21.88 13.55 10.62
C SER A 90 -22.05 14.61 9.52
N GLY A 91 -22.23 14.13 8.29
CA GLY A 91 -22.35 14.98 7.08
C GLY A 91 -21.01 15.29 6.40
N ARG A 92 -19.92 14.79 6.98
CA ARG A 92 -18.59 14.74 6.37
C ARG A 92 -18.10 13.30 6.35
N ALA A 93 -17.15 13.02 5.47
CA ALA A 93 -16.44 11.76 5.44
C ALA A 93 -14.93 12.03 5.34
N GLY A 94 -14.13 11.08 5.79
CA GLY A 94 -12.68 11.11 5.67
C GLY A 94 -12.09 9.71 5.75
N LEU A 95 -10.86 9.55 5.25
CA LEU A 95 -10.11 8.31 5.46
C LEU A 95 -9.86 8.13 6.95
N LYS A 96 -10.00 6.90 7.43
CA LYS A 96 -9.68 6.58 8.82
C LYS A 96 -8.18 6.78 9.06
N PRO A 97 -7.79 7.69 9.98
CA PRO A 97 -6.38 7.99 10.20
C PRO A 97 -5.68 6.83 10.93
N ARG A 98 -4.36 6.68 10.69
CA ARG A 98 -3.56 5.55 11.21
C ARG A 98 -3.60 5.40 12.73
N ASP A 99 -3.74 6.51 13.46
CA ASP A 99 -3.81 6.56 14.92
C ASP A 99 -5.12 6.00 15.50
N ARG A 100 -6.18 5.90 14.69
CA ARG A 100 -7.47 5.32 15.07
C ARG A 100 -7.65 3.87 14.63
N LEU A 101 -6.68 3.31 13.92
CA LEU A 101 -6.71 1.91 13.51
C LEU A 101 -6.47 0.99 14.71
N SER A 102 -7.23 -0.10 14.76
CA SER A 102 -7.17 -1.04 15.89
C SER A 102 -5.76 -1.68 15.98
N PRO A 103 -5.15 -1.73 17.18
CA PRO A 103 -3.87 -2.40 17.37
C PRO A 103 -3.95 -3.92 17.23
N ASP A 104 -5.13 -4.49 17.51
CA ASP A 104 -5.40 -5.92 17.51
C ASP A 104 -5.90 -6.44 16.15
N TRP A 105 -6.01 -5.56 15.14
CA TRP A 105 -6.44 -5.94 13.80
C TRP A 105 -5.44 -6.90 13.16
N THR A 106 -5.98 -7.93 12.51
CA THR A 106 -5.22 -8.82 11.63
C THR A 106 -5.96 -9.08 10.32
N PRO A 107 -5.25 -9.36 9.21
CA PRO A 107 -5.89 -9.69 7.94
C PRO A 107 -6.89 -10.85 8.05
N ASP A 108 -6.58 -11.86 8.87
CA ASP A 108 -7.45 -13.03 9.09
C ASP A 108 -8.73 -12.70 9.87
N SER A 109 -8.72 -11.64 10.68
CA SER A 109 -9.88 -11.20 11.46
C SER A 109 -10.87 -10.37 10.63
N ASP A 110 -10.45 -9.92 9.44
CA ASP A 110 -11.20 -8.97 8.62
C ASP A 110 -12.05 -9.65 7.55
N SER A 111 -13.37 -9.48 7.65
CA SER A 111 -14.32 -10.02 6.70
C SER A 111 -14.43 -9.24 5.38
N SER A 112 -13.81 -8.06 5.29
CA SER A 112 -13.83 -7.16 4.14
C SER A 112 -12.46 -6.57 3.87
N LEU A 113 -11.41 -7.40 4.06
CA LEU A 113 -10.00 -7.06 3.90
C LEU A 113 -9.69 -6.29 2.61
N THR A 114 -9.29 -5.03 2.75
CA THR A 114 -8.83 -4.19 1.64
C THR A 114 -7.30 -4.08 1.59
N VAL A 115 -6.76 -3.82 0.40
CA VAL A 115 -5.32 -3.50 0.25
C VAL A 115 -4.96 -2.20 0.99
N TRP A 116 -5.89 -1.23 1.05
CA TRP A 116 -5.73 -0.01 1.83
C TRP A 116 -5.46 -0.31 3.31
N GLU A 117 -6.29 -1.12 3.95
CA GLU A 117 -6.11 -1.50 5.36
C GLU A 117 -4.78 -2.21 5.58
N CYS A 118 -4.42 -3.16 4.71
CA CYS A 118 -3.13 -3.84 4.76
C CYS A 118 -1.97 -2.84 4.86
N VAL A 119 -1.95 -1.81 4.00
CA VAL A 119 -0.89 -0.79 4.02
C VAL A 119 -0.95 0.05 5.29
N GLN A 120 -2.12 0.55 5.67
CA GLN A 120 -2.22 1.45 6.83
C GLN A 120 -1.91 0.76 8.16
N HIS A 121 -2.39 -0.48 8.35
CA HIS A 121 -2.07 -1.27 9.54
C HIS A 121 -0.60 -1.67 9.60
N THR A 122 0.03 -1.96 8.46
CA THR A 122 1.47 -2.27 8.43
C THR A 122 2.32 -1.04 8.70
N ALA A 123 1.97 0.11 8.11
CA ALA A 123 2.62 1.39 8.41
C ALA A 123 2.52 1.74 9.91
N ARG A 124 1.33 1.56 10.50
CA ARG A 124 1.10 1.76 11.93
C ARG A 124 1.95 0.81 12.77
N ALA A 125 1.98 -0.48 12.44
CA ALA A 125 2.73 -1.48 13.19
C ALA A 125 4.24 -1.24 13.13
N LEU A 126 4.75 -0.82 11.96
CA LEU A 126 6.16 -0.48 11.76
C LEU A 126 6.58 0.75 12.58
N GLY A 127 5.77 1.80 12.54
CA GLY A 127 6.03 3.05 13.27
C GLY A 127 5.69 3.01 14.77
N ALA A 128 5.16 1.89 15.29
CA ALA A 128 4.83 1.76 16.71
C ALA A 128 6.07 1.36 17.52
N GLU A 129 6.30 2.06 18.64
CA GLU A 129 7.42 1.77 19.57
C GLU A 129 7.41 0.31 20.06
N ASP A 130 6.23 -0.27 20.23
CA ASP A 130 6.04 -1.61 20.81
C ASP A 130 5.93 -2.72 19.74
N GLY A 131 5.65 -2.35 18.49
CA GLY A 131 5.32 -3.27 17.40
C GLY A 131 6.51 -3.59 16.51
N GLY A 132 7.13 -2.54 15.97
CA GLY A 132 8.28 -2.59 15.08
C GLY A 132 8.17 -3.61 13.94
N ASP A 133 9.34 -4.02 13.45
CA ASP A 133 9.48 -4.93 12.30
C ASP A 133 8.74 -6.26 12.48
N ALA A 134 8.73 -6.80 13.71
CA ALA A 134 8.13 -8.11 13.99
C ALA A 134 6.61 -8.08 13.94
N ALA A 135 5.95 -6.99 14.36
CA ALA A 135 4.51 -6.84 14.21
C ALA A 135 4.14 -6.62 12.74
N ALA A 136 4.88 -5.77 12.02
CA ALA A 136 4.65 -5.52 10.61
C ALA A 136 4.83 -6.80 9.76
N ALA A 137 5.90 -7.57 9.99
CA ALA A 137 6.14 -8.83 9.30
C ALA A 137 5.05 -9.88 9.57
N ARG A 138 4.49 -9.93 10.79
CA ARG A 138 3.35 -10.81 11.10
C ARG A 138 2.09 -10.45 10.31
N LEU A 139 1.83 -9.16 10.08
CA LEU A 139 0.72 -8.74 9.24
C LEU A 139 0.96 -9.17 7.78
N ILE A 140 2.15 -8.92 7.24
CA ILE A 140 2.51 -9.34 5.86
C ILE A 140 2.36 -10.84 5.67
N ALA A 141 2.77 -11.66 6.64
CA ALA A 141 2.62 -13.12 6.59
C ALA A 141 1.16 -13.58 6.44
N GLN A 142 0.21 -12.80 6.95
CA GLN A 142 -1.24 -13.11 6.90
C GLN A 142 -1.94 -12.54 5.67
N MET A 143 -1.32 -11.63 4.91
CA MET A 143 -1.95 -10.98 3.75
C MET A 143 -2.08 -11.89 2.53
N GLY A 144 -1.31 -12.96 2.46
CA GLY A 144 -1.28 -13.85 1.30
C GLY A 144 -1.02 -13.08 0.00
N PRO A 145 -1.83 -13.28 -1.08
CA PRO A 145 -1.63 -12.59 -2.36
C PRO A 145 -1.68 -11.06 -2.28
N LYS A 146 -2.43 -10.49 -1.31
CA LYS A 146 -2.56 -9.03 -1.16
C LYS A 146 -1.28 -8.34 -0.71
N ALA A 147 -0.27 -9.08 -0.23
CA ALA A 147 1.01 -8.50 0.16
C ALA A 147 1.71 -7.77 -1.01
N ALA A 148 1.66 -8.34 -2.21
CA ALA A 148 2.26 -7.73 -3.41
C ALA A 148 1.53 -6.43 -3.82
N ASP A 149 0.20 -6.43 -3.73
CA ASP A 149 -0.63 -5.25 -4.02
C ASP A 149 -0.40 -4.17 -2.95
N ALA A 150 -0.30 -4.55 -1.68
CA ALA A 150 -0.05 -3.63 -0.57
C ALA A 150 1.33 -2.97 -0.71
N ARG A 151 2.36 -3.74 -1.09
CA ARG A 151 3.68 -3.19 -1.42
C ARG A 151 3.60 -2.14 -2.52
N SER A 152 2.90 -2.46 -3.61
CA SER A 152 2.74 -1.58 -4.76
C SER A 152 1.98 -0.30 -4.36
N LEU A 153 0.93 -0.43 -3.55
CA LEU A 153 0.18 0.69 -3.00
C LEU A 153 1.03 1.56 -2.08
N ALA A 154 1.92 1.00 -1.26
CA ALA A 154 2.82 1.79 -0.41
C ALA A 154 3.74 2.72 -1.24
N TYR A 155 4.32 2.21 -2.34
CA TYR A 155 5.08 3.05 -3.27
C TYR A 155 4.21 4.13 -3.91
N ARG A 156 2.97 3.79 -4.29
CA ARG A 156 2.03 4.73 -4.89
C ARG A 156 1.68 5.88 -3.94
N LEU A 157 1.40 5.57 -2.68
CA LEU A 157 1.10 6.57 -1.65
C LEU A 157 2.31 7.47 -1.36
N PHE A 158 3.52 6.91 -1.37
CA PHE A 158 4.76 7.69 -1.25
C PHE A 158 4.91 8.71 -2.39
N GLN A 159 4.67 8.29 -3.64
CA GLN A 159 4.75 9.18 -4.80
C GLN A 159 3.73 10.31 -4.71
N ILE A 160 2.46 9.97 -4.43
CA ILE A 160 1.39 10.96 -4.26
C ILE A 160 1.73 11.96 -3.15
N ALA A 161 2.19 11.47 -1.99
CA ALA A 161 2.57 12.33 -0.88
C ALA A 161 3.75 13.25 -1.22
N THR A 162 4.72 12.75 -1.99
CA THR A 162 5.87 13.52 -2.45
C THR A 162 5.45 14.63 -3.42
N ASP A 163 4.63 14.29 -4.42
CA ASP A 163 4.13 15.25 -5.43
C ASP A 163 3.26 16.33 -4.80
N LYS A 164 2.51 15.98 -3.75
CA LYS A 164 1.67 16.91 -2.99
C LYS A 164 2.43 17.71 -1.93
N GLY A 165 3.68 17.37 -1.64
CA GLY A 165 4.47 17.99 -0.59
C GLY A 165 4.03 17.63 0.84
N TRP A 166 3.34 16.50 1.02
CA TRP A 166 2.92 15.99 2.33
C TRP A 166 4.06 15.24 3.01
N ALA A 167 5.04 15.99 3.53
CA ALA A 167 6.30 15.45 4.05
C ALA A 167 6.11 14.36 5.12
N ALA A 168 5.15 14.50 6.04
CA ALA A 168 4.89 13.51 7.08
C ALA A 168 4.40 12.18 6.51
N GLU A 169 3.50 12.22 5.53
CA GLU A 169 2.99 11.02 4.86
C GLU A 169 4.06 10.40 3.96
N ALA A 170 4.82 11.21 3.24
CA ALA A 170 5.91 10.75 2.40
C ALA A 170 6.98 10.01 3.21
N LEU A 171 7.32 10.49 4.42
CA LEU A 171 8.25 9.81 5.32
C LEU A 171 7.76 8.39 5.66
N VAL A 172 6.50 8.27 6.10
CA VAL A 172 5.90 7.00 6.53
C VAL A 172 5.88 5.98 5.39
N TYR A 173 5.39 6.38 4.21
CA TYR A 173 5.29 5.45 3.08
C TYR A 173 6.67 5.12 2.48
N ASN A 174 7.62 6.05 2.51
CA ASN A 174 8.99 5.78 2.09
C ASN A 174 9.66 4.74 3.00
N GLU A 175 9.52 4.90 4.32
CA GLU A 175 10.07 3.96 5.30
C GLU A 175 9.44 2.57 5.12
N LEU A 176 8.11 2.50 5.04
CA LEU A 176 7.40 1.24 4.82
C LEU A 176 7.87 0.55 3.53
N ALA A 177 7.96 1.29 2.42
CA ALA A 177 8.35 0.74 1.14
C ALA A 177 9.84 0.33 1.08
N ALA A 178 10.70 0.99 1.87
CA ALA A 178 12.11 0.63 2.01
C ALA A 178 12.30 -0.63 2.86
N GLU A 179 11.56 -0.77 3.97
CA GLU A 179 11.64 -1.92 4.86
C GLU A 179 10.88 -3.15 4.33
N TRP A 180 9.95 -2.97 3.39
CA TRP A 180 9.08 -4.05 2.90
C TRP A 180 9.81 -5.36 2.52
N PRO A 181 10.92 -5.36 1.74
CA PRO A 181 11.63 -6.60 1.41
C PRO A 181 12.18 -7.34 2.64
N ARG A 182 12.61 -6.59 3.67
CA ARG A 182 13.09 -7.16 4.92
C ARG A 182 11.93 -7.72 5.74
N LEU A 183 10.80 -7.03 5.77
CA LEU A 183 9.59 -7.51 6.43
C LEU A 183 9.03 -8.78 5.75
N GLU A 184 9.07 -8.86 4.42
CA GLU A 184 8.72 -10.07 3.65
C GLU A 184 9.62 -11.26 4.03
N ALA A 185 10.95 -11.06 4.07
CA ALA A 185 11.88 -12.11 4.48
C ALA A 185 11.63 -12.59 5.93
N LEU A 186 11.28 -11.67 6.84
CA LEU A 186 10.88 -12.02 8.21
C LEU A 186 9.55 -12.78 8.24
N ALA A 187 8.59 -12.40 7.40
CA ALA A 187 7.29 -13.04 7.27
C ALA A 187 7.40 -14.51 6.83
N GLU A 188 8.29 -14.81 5.87
CA GLU A 188 8.59 -16.18 5.43
C GLU A 188 9.13 -17.07 6.57
N GLY A 189 9.97 -16.49 7.44
CA GLY A 189 10.49 -17.19 8.63
C GLY A 189 9.41 -17.52 9.67
N ILE A 190 8.38 -16.68 9.78
CA ILE A 190 7.24 -16.90 10.67
C ILE A 190 6.38 -18.06 10.15
N GLY A 191 6.06 -18.06 8.84
CA GLY A 191 5.29 -19.14 8.21
C GLY A 191 5.97 -20.52 8.31
N SER A 192 7.31 -20.54 8.24
CA SER A 192 8.13 -21.75 8.34
C SER A 192 8.09 -22.42 9.72
N THR A 193 7.85 -21.66 10.79
CA THR A 193 7.85 -22.19 12.17
C THR A 193 6.54 -22.92 12.52
N THR A 194 5.42 -22.51 11.92
CA THR A 194 4.09 -23.08 12.20
C THR A 194 3.87 -24.43 11.51
N SER A 195 4.66 -24.77 10.48
CA SER A 195 4.53 -26.04 9.73
C SER A 195 5.32 -27.22 10.32
N GLN A 196 6.13 -27.04 11.38
CA GLN A 196 6.78 -28.15 12.08
C GLN A 196 6.00 -28.53 13.35
N SER A 197 4.95 -29.33 13.19
CA SER A 197 4.34 -30.06 14.31
C SER A 197 5.29 -31.18 14.77
N PRO A 198 5.64 -31.31 16.06
CA PRO A 198 6.47 -32.42 16.51
C PRO A 198 5.67 -33.70 16.40
N ALA A 199 6.09 -34.59 15.49
CA ALA A 199 5.57 -35.95 15.40
C ALA A 199 5.71 -36.62 16.77
N LYS A 200 4.56 -36.96 17.39
CA LYS A 200 4.53 -37.72 18.64
C LYS A 200 5.20 -39.08 18.40
N PRO A 201 6.14 -39.53 19.26
CA PRO A 201 6.63 -40.90 19.19
C PRO A 201 5.49 -41.82 19.64
N GLN A 202 5.04 -42.68 18.74
CA GLN A 202 4.08 -43.73 19.03
C GLN A 202 4.87 -44.83 19.77
N LEU A 203 4.65 -44.92 21.08
CA LEU A 203 5.17 -46.03 21.89
C LEU A 203 4.42 -47.31 21.48
N ASP A 204 5.10 -48.18 20.75
CA ASP A 204 4.74 -49.60 20.67
C ASP A 204 5.06 -50.26 22.01
N LEU A 205 4.01 -50.64 22.74
CA LEU A 205 4.09 -51.52 23.90
C LEU A 205 3.69 -52.93 23.45
N LEU A 206 4.67 -53.82 23.42
CA LEU A 206 4.51 -55.28 23.54
C LEU A 206 4.43 -55.67 25.01
#